data_AF-A0AAU4NAV7-F1
#
_entry.id   AF-A0AAU4NAV7-F1
#
_cell.length_a   1.000
_cell.length_b   1.000
_cell.length_c   1.000
_cell.angle_alpha   90.00
_cell.angle_beta   90.00
_cell.angle_gamma   90.00
#
_symmetry.space_group_name_H-M   'P 1'
#
loop_
_entity.id
_entity.type
_entity.pdbx_description
1 polymer ?
#
loop_
_entity_poly.entity_id
_entity_poly.type
_entity_poly.pdbx_seq_one_letter_code
_entity_poly.pdbx_strand_id
1 'polypeptide(L)'
;MRFTNPVARDEQEQADYLRELIDTFDESAIDAAFVNTFARYDLPHASADDDRDFDKASFGVVKILDGGRTGTAYPSLPWEPKAAFHTLAKYGRSRTRTNSDPDAGG
;
A
#
# COMPACT_ATOMS: atom_id res chain seq x y z
N MET A 1 14.53 16.41 10.55
CA MET A 1 15.27 15.13 10.40
C MET A 1 15.55 14.92 8.91
N ARG A 2 16.56 14.14 8.53
CA ARG A 2 16.83 13.69 7.14
C ARG A 2 17.48 12.30 7.17
N PHE A 3 17.40 11.55 6.09
CA PHE A 3 18.19 10.33 5.92
C PHE A 3 19.69 10.67 5.96
N THR A 4 20.47 9.81 6.60
CA THR A 4 21.95 9.96 6.67
C THR A 4 22.66 9.21 5.55
N ASN A 5 21.97 8.28 4.89
CA ASN A 5 22.42 7.55 3.72
C ASN A 5 21.34 7.66 2.63
N PRO A 6 21.70 7.60 1.33
CA PRO A 6 20.72 7.58 0.25
C PRO A 6 19.72 6.42 0.43
N VAL A 7 18.43 6.73 0.36
CA VAL A 7 17.34 5.74 0.36
C VAL A 7 16.62 5.83 -0.97
N ALA A 8 16.72 4.77 -1.78
CA ALA A 8 15.95 4.66 -3.00
C ALA A 8 14.48 4.39 -2.68
N ARG A 9 13.56 5.00 -3.44
CA ARG A 9 12.15 4.64 -3.38
C ARG A 9 11.94 3.32 -4.11
N ASP A 10 11.55 2.28 -3.38
CA ASP A 10 11.11 1.01 -3.94
C ASP A 10 9.74 0.63 -3.36
N GLU A 11 8.69 1.06 -4.04
CA GLU A 11 7.32 0.70 -3.65
C GLU A 11 6.99 -0.75 -4.02
N GLN A 12 7.73 -1.34 -4.97
CA GLN A 12 7.50 -2.72 -5.39
C GLN A 12 7.99 -3.69 -4.32
N GLU A 13 9.13 -3.42 -3.68
CA GLU A 13 9.61 -4.19 -2.52
C GLU A 13 8.55 -4.22 -1.40
N GLN A 14 7.95 -3.07 -1.06
CA GLN A 14 6.85 -3.02 -0.09
C GLN A 14 5.65 -3.88 -0.54
N ALA A 15 5.30 -3.82 -1.83
CA ALA A 15 4.17 -4.53 -2.40
C ALA A 15 4.38 -6.06 -2.42
N ASP A 16 5.59 -6.51 -2.74
CA ASP A 16 5.99 -7.91 -2.76
C ASP A 16 5.99 -8.48 -1.32
N TYR A 17 6.55 -7.74 -0.37
CA TYR A 17 6.51 -8.11 1.04
C TYR A 17 5.07 -8.25 1.57
N LEU A 18 4.19 -7.30 1.26
CA LEU A 18 2.78 -7.39 1.66
C LEU A 18 2.07 -8.59 1.01
N ARG A 19 2.41 -8.92 -0.22
CA ARG A 19 1.86 -10.09 -0.91
C ARG A 19 2.28 -11.39 -0.21
N GLU A 20 3.57 -11.53 0.11
CA GLU A 20 4.08 -12.71 0.82
C GLU A 20 3.40 -12.91 2.18
N LEU A 21 3.19 -11.84 2.94
CA LEU A 21 2.46 -11.90 4.20
C LEU A 21 1.01 -12.34 4.02
N ILE A 22 0.32 -11.80 3.01
CA ILE A 22 -1.07 -12.17 2.72
C ILE A 22 -1.18 -13.64 2.31
N ASP A 23 -0.29 -14.10 1.42
CA ASP A 23 -0.26 -15.50 0.99
C ASP A 23 0.00 -16.42 2.20
N THR A 24 0.92 -16.05 3.10
CA THR A 24 1.17 -16.78 4.36
C THR A 24 -0.04 -16.80 5.28
N PHE A 25 -0.75 -15.68 5.39
CA PHE A 25 -1.92 -15.56 6.25
C PHE A 25 -3.12 -16.35 5.73
N ASP A 26 -3.30 -16.43 4.41
CA ASP A 26 -4.36 -17.25 3.79
C ASP A 26 -4.16 -18.75 4.03
N GLU A 27 -2.92 -19.20 4.20
CA GLU A 27 -2.59 -20.60 4.54
C GLU A 27 -2.71 -20.88 6.06
N SER A 28 -2.82 -19.83 6.87
CA SER A 28 -2.88 -19.95 8.33
C SER A 28 -4.32 -20.04 8.84
N ALA A 29 -4.53 -20.70 9.98
CA ALA A 29 -5.85 -20.85 10.60
C ALA A 29 -6.31 -19.58 11.36
N ILE A 30 -6.07 -18.39 10.79
CA ILE A 30 -6.52 -17.11 11.37
C ILE A 30 -7.87 -16.71 10.77
N ASP A 31 -8.74 -16.11 11.59
CA ASP A 31 -10.06 -15.66 11.15
C ASP A 31 -10.00 -14.40 10.28
N ALA A 32 -9.01 -13.52 10.51
CA ALA A 32 -8.85 -12.27 9.77
C ALA A 32 -7.44 -11.69 9.87
N ALA A 33 -7.01 -11.01 8.80
CA ALA A 33 -5.84 -10.14 8.77
C ALA A 33 -6.20 -8.81 8.08
N PHE A 34 -5.56 -7.73 8.50
CA PHE A 34 -5.73 -6.41 7.89
C PHE A 34 -4.39 -5.68 7.79
N VAL A 35 -4.24 -4.88 6.73
CA VAL A 35 -3.05 -4.05 6.55
C VAL A 35 -3.19 -2.80 7.41
N ASN A 36 -2.28 -2.65 8.36
CA ASN A 36 -2.10 -1.43 9.11
C ASN A 36 -0.80 -0.74 8.65
N THR A 37 -0.82 0.46 8.04
CA THR A 37 -1.94 1.41 7.91
C THR A 37 -2.23 1.77 6.46
N PHE A 38 -3.44 2.26 6.20
CA PHE A 38 -3.80 2.82 4.90
C PHE A 38 -2.90 4.02 4.54
N ALA A 39 -2.76 4.97 5.46
CA ALA A 39 -2.06 6.23 5.23
C ALA A 39 -1.20 6.63 6.44
N ARG A 40 -0.06 7.26 6.16
CA ARG A 40 0.83 7.87 7.16
C ARG A 40 0.80 9.39 7.02
N TYR A 41 -0.20 10.02 7.61
CA TYR A 41 -0.36 11.48 7.60
C TYR A 41 0.80 12.21 8.32
N ASP A 42 1.49 11.52 9.22
CA ASP A 42 2.68 11.99 9.91
C ASP A 42 3.93 12.01 9.00
N LEU A 43 3.91 11.33 7.86
CA LEU A 43 5.01 11.23 6.89
C LEU A 43 4.52 11.57 5.47
N PRO A 44 4.15 12.84 5.20
CA PRO A 44 3.73 13.25 3.86
C PRO A 44 4.85 13.09 2.83
N HIS A 45 4.47 12.88 1.56
CA HIS A 45 5.40 12.74 0.46
C HIS A 45 6.11 14.06 0.16
N ALA A 46 7.44 14.09 0.32
CA ALA A 46 8.25 15.27 0.12
C ALA A 46 8.96 15.24 -1.24
N SER A 47 8.22 15.40 -2.34
CA SER A 47 8.79 15.29 -3.70
C SER A 47 9.90 16.30 -4.03
N ALA A 48 9.98 17.41 -3.28
CA ALA A 48 10.98 18.46 -3.47
C ALA A 48 12.27 18.26 -2.65
N ASP A 49 12.28 17.34 -1.69
CA ASP A 49 13.39 17.12 -0.76
C ASP A 49 13.56 15.62 -0.49
N ASP A 50 14.23 14.92 -1.40
CA ASP A 50 14.32 13.47 -1.42
C ASP A 50 14.92 12.87 -0.13
N ASP A 51 15.91 13.53 0.48
CA ASP A 51 16.52 13.09 1.74
C ASP A 51 15.60 13.29 2.96
N ARG A 52 14.48 14.01 2.78
CA ARG A 52 13.43 14.17 3.79
C ARG A 52 12.13 13.47 3.43
N ASP A 53 12.08 12.78 2.29
CA ASP A 53 10.93 12.01 1.86
C ASP A 53 10.84 10.69 2.64
N PHE A 54 10.46 10.80 3.92
CA PHE A 54 10.31 9.65 4.82
C PHE A 54 9.17 8.71 4.42
N ASP A 55 8.26 9.15 3.54
CA ASP A 55 7.25 8.29 2.93
C ASP A 55 7.89 7.09 2.21
N LYS A 56 9.11 7.23 1.68
CA LYS A 56 9.89 6.15 1.03
C LYS A 56 10.08 4.91 1.90
N ALA A 57 10.17 5.11 3.22
CA ALA A 57 10.38 4.04 4.20
C ALA A 57 9.13 3.78 5.06
N SER A 58 7.97 4.31 4.65
CA SER A 58 6.74 4.21 5.42
C SER A 58 5.88 3.02 4.98
N PHE A 59 5.18 2.40 5.93
CA PHE A 59 4.26 1.29 5.67
C PHE A 59 2.89 1.70 5.12
N GLY A 60 2.62 3.00 4.94
CA GLY A 60 1.36 3.46 4.34
C GLY A 60 1.23 2.93 2.91
N VAL A 61 0.03 2.48 2.51
CA VAL A 61 -0.22 1.95 1.15
C VAL A 61 -0.56 3.07 0.15
N VAL A 62 -0.78 4.28 0.65
CA VAL A 62 -0.87 5.52 -0.14
C VAL A 62 0.19 6.49 0.35
N LYS A 63 0.64 7.37 -0.55
CA LYS A 63 1.49 8.52 -0.19
C LYS A 63 0.62 9.76 -0.04
N ILE A 64 0.74 10.45 1.09
CA ILE A 64 -0.04 11.67 1.37
C ILE A 64 0.56 12.84 0.60
N LEU A 65 -0.30 13.60 -0.08
CA LEU A 65 0.09 14.81 -0.79
C LEU A 65 -0.10 16.03 0.10
N ASP A 66 0.89 16.91 0.13
CA ASP A 66 0.87 18.16 0.88
C ASP A 66 0.44 19.36 0.01
N GLY A 67 0.34 20.54 0.63
CA GLY A 67 0.12 21.78 -0.11
C GLY A 67 -1.23 21.91 -0.83
N GLY A 68 -2.25 21.15 -0.42
CA GLY A 68 -3.58 21.17 -1.05
C GLY A 68 -3.64 20.44 -2.39
N ARG A 69 -2.61 19.67 -2.74
CA ARG A 69 -2.57 18.84 -3.94
C ARG A 69 -3.52 17.64 -3.81
N THR A 70 -4.07 17.20 -4.93
CA THR A 70 -4.87 15.98 -5.04
C THR A 70 -4.23 14.96 -5.97
N GLY A 71 -4.63 13.70 -5.83
CA GLY A 71 -4.10 12.60 -6.60
C GLY A 71 -4.55 12.63 -8.05
N THR A 72 -3.73 12.07 -8.92
CA THR A 72 -3.98 11.81 -10.33
C THR A 72 -4.87 10.60 -10.50
N ALA A 73 -4.64 9.54 -9.71
CA ALA A 73 -5.47 8.33 -9.74
C ALA A 73 -6.88 8.61 -9.17
N TYR A 74 -6.96 9.50 -8.18
CA TYR A 74 -8.20 9.91 -7.52
C TYR A 74 -8.23 11.45 -7.35
N PRO A 75 -8.76 12.20 -8.33
CA PRO A 75 -8.71 13.67 -8.39
C PRO A 75 -9.27 14.44 -7.19
N SER A 76 -10.11 13.81 -6.38
CA SER A 76 -10.72 14.41 -5.19
C SER A 76 -10.00 14.06 -3.89
N LEU A 77 -8.96 13.22 -3.92
CA LEU A 77 -8.32 12.69 -2.73
C LEU A 77 -6.92 13.27 -2.54
N PRO A 78 -6.50 13.57 -1.29
CA PRO A 78 -5.22 14.19 -0.99
C PRO A 78 -4.08 13.16 -0.88
N TRP A 79 -4.13 12.10 -1.68
CA TRP A 79 -3.16 11.01 -1.66
C TRP A 79 -3.08 10.31 -3.02
N GLU A 80 -1.98 9.62 -3.26
CA GLU A 80 -1.78 8.76 -4.44
C GLU A 80 -1.53 7.31 -4.01
N PRO A 81 -2.07 6.34 -4.75
CA PRO A 81 -1.82 4.93 -4.46
C PRO A 81 -0.34 4.61 -4.67
N LYS A 82 0.25 3.85 -3.75
CA LYS A 82 1.54 3.16 -3.97
C LYS A 82 1.30 1.83 -4.68
N ALA A 83 2.38 1.17 -5.12
CA ALA A 83 2.29 -0.20 -5.64
C ALA A 83 1.55 -1.16 -4.68
N ALA A 84 1.78 -1.05 -3.37
CA ALA A 84 1.09 -1.81 -2.33
C ALA A 84 -0.45 -1.70 -2.40
N PHE A 85 -1.00 -0.50 -2.66
CA PHE A 85 -2.45 -0.31 -2.82
C PHE A 85 -3.00 -1.16 -3.97
N HIS A 86 -2.29 -1.17 -5.10
CA HIS A 86 -2.71 -1.93 -6.27
C HIS A 86 -2.62 -3.45 -6.04
N THR A 87 -1.60 -3.92 -5.33
CA THR A 87 -1.48 -5.32 -4.89
C THR A 87 -2.66 -5.73 -4.03
N LEU A 88 -3.01 -4.94 -3.02
CA LEU A 88 -4.17 -5.21 -2.15
C LEU A 88 -5.49 -5.19 -2.92
N ALA A 89 -5.68 -4.21 -3.80
CA ALA A 89 -6.89 -4.11 -4.62
C ALA A 89 -7.02 -5.33 -5.57
N LYS A 90 -5.91 -5.81 -6.13
CA LYS A 90 -5.88 -7.02 -6.97
C LYS A 90 -6.26 -8.26 -6.16
N TYR A 91 -5.65 -8.41 -4.98
CA TYR A 91 -5.94 -9.51 -4.07
C TYR A 91 -7.41 -9.54 -3.61
N GLY A 92 -7.97 -8.39 -3.23
CA GLY A 92 -9.38 -8.28 -2.87
C GLY A 92 -10.32 -8.72 -4.00
N ARG A 93 -10.06 -8.27 -5.23
CA ARG A 93 -10.83 -8.70 -6.42
C ARG A 93 -10.76 -10.19 -6.68
N SER A 94 -9.59 -10.83 -6.50
CA SER A 94 -9.48 -12.29 -6.69
C SER A 94 -10.30 -13.06 -5.66
N ARG A 95 -10.34 -12.61 -4.39
CA ARG A 95 -11.17 -13.25 -3.36
C ARG A 95 -12.66 -13.09 -3.60
N THR A 96 -13.12 -11.92 -4.05
CA THR A 96 -14.53 -11.75 -4.41
C THR A 96 -14.94 -12.71 -5.52
N ARG A 97 -14.07 -12.89 -6.53
CA ARG A 97 -14.34 -13.80 -7.65
C ARG A 97 -14.45 -15.27 -7.23
N THR A 98 -13.56 -15.74 -6.34
CA THR A 98 -13.62 -17.11 -5.80
C THR A 98 -14.89 -17.34 -4.97
N ASN A 99 -15.32 -16.35 -4.19
CA ASN A 99 -16.54 -16.47 -3.38
C ASN A 99 -17.83 -16.40 -4.21
N SER A 100 -17.77 -15.89 -5.45
CA SER A 100 -18.92 -15.76 -6.34
C SER A 100 -19.05 -16.88 -7.37
N ASP A 101 -18.23 -17.94 -7.28
CA ASP A 101 -18.30 -19.13 -8.13
C ASP A 101 -19.01 -20.27 -7.37
N PRO A 102 -20.33 -20.50 -7.57
CA PRO A 102 -21.11 -21.45 -6.78
C PRO A 102 -20.84 -22.93 -7.12
N ASP A 103 -20.04 -23.24 -8.15
CA ASP A 103 -19.81 -24.60 -8.65
C ASP A 103 -18.46 -25.23 -8.25
N ALA A 104 -17.67 -24.59 -7.38
CA ALA A 104 -16.39 -25.14 -6.89
C ALA A 104 -16.53 -26.05 -5.64
N GLY A 105 -17.71 -26.63 -5.42
CA GLY A 105 -17.99 -27.53 -4.30
C GLY A 105 -19.05 -28.58 -4.66
N GLY A 106 -18.61 -29.68 -5.27
CA GLY A 106 -19.37 -30.91 -5.51
C GLY A 106 -18.45 -32.12 -5.44
#